data_AF-A0AA36HX63-F1
#
_entry.id   AF-A0AA36HX63-F1
#
_cell.length_a   1.000
_cell.length_b   1.000
_cell.length_c   1.000
_cell.angle_alpha   90.00
_cell.angle_beta   90.00
_cell.angle_gamma   90.00
#
_symmetry.space_group_name_H-M   'P 1'
#
loop_
_entity.id
_entity.type
_entity.pdbx_description
1 polymer ?
#
loop_
_entity_poly.entity_id
_entity_poly.type
_entity_poly.pdbx_seq_one_letter_code
_entity_poly.pdbx_strand_id
1 'polypeptide(L)'
;MKECRRRVLFAYATLEGEGDSPEKEAADLDRKQKRFALKLVNCLHGEAWKTVEPLVLEPAKLKKVDGYKEIFAALQQIEKEGIIRKTEAFDHFFEHAVRRRGEPIDQYLRKKLQAWQDLCDLDETSAMSEDLLSYFLLKGCHLSCEDRRSILLANKNAYERKGIEQSLRVSFHNLHEREKTSWRPEARRQPGQFPRRGYAVQDEDVAEPEEAFYGEYDEYGEENGEHEGEDWEEEAMQVQEEDHYEEKSNCGASQDGDVGEAYAVMNKNRSSYQEARRKLRDVQKSCGFYKASGGGDERRQLIEREKSKSRARVSPPTLEDLDEDEAELVWTEAYCMMVHTTEDDDEKGGMDQDAGCTELDDRRKKPDTYKEILCAHRALRVKAVSAA
;
A
#
# COMPACT_ATOMS: atom_id res chain seq x y z
N MET A 1 -19.62 8.74 11.93
CA MET A 1 -20.36 8.77 13.21
C MET A 1 -19.55 9.16 14.45
N LYS A 2 -18.26 8.78 14.59
CA LYS A 2 -17.43 9.11 15.77
C LYS A 2 -17.43 10.61 16.13
N GLU A 3 -17.23 11.48 15.15
CA GLU A 3 -17.24 12.92 15.38
C GLU A 3 -18.62 13.45 15.79
N CYS A 4 -19.70 12.96 15.17
CA CYS A 4 -21.07 13.30 15.57
C CYS A 4 -21.36 12.86 17.01
N ARG A 5 -20.95 11.64 17.40
CA ARG A 5 -21.09 11.15 18.78
C ARG A 5 -20.34 12.04 19.77
N ARG A 6 -19.09 12.43 19.48
CA ARG A 6 -18.30 13.35 20.31
C ARG A 6 -18.97 14.71 20.44
N ARG A 7 -19.44 15.31 19.34
CA ARG A 7 -20.12 16.61 19.35
C ARG A 7 -21.41 16.58 20.17
N VAL A 8 -22.18 15.50 20.06
CA VAL A 8 -23.43 15.34 20.83
C VAL A 8 -23.15 15.09 22.31
N LEU A 9 -22.16 14.25 22.65
CA LEU A 9 -21.75 14.05 24.04
C LEU A 9 -21.20 15.34 24.66
N PHE A 10 -20.42 16.10 23.89
CA PHE A 10 -19.95 17.42 24.30
C PHE A 10 -21.14 18.35 24.56
N ALA A 11 -22.05 18.50 23.60
CA ALA A 11 -23.23 19.36 23.74
C ALA A 11 -24.15 18.94 24.90
N TYR A 12 -24.26 17.65 25.20
CA TYR A 12 -24.98 17.14 26.36
C TYR A 12 -24.27 17.50 27.68
N ALA A 13 -22.95 17.37 27.72
CA ALA A 13 -22.13 17.73 28.89
C ALA A 13 -22.08 19.25 29.13
N THR A 14 -22.27 20.08 28.08
CA THR A 14 -22.34 21.55 28.21
C THR A 14 -23.74 22.07 28.56
N LEU A 15 -24.71 21.19 28.87
CA LEU A 15 -26.03 21.63 29.30
C LEU A 15 -25.98 22.15 30.74
N GLU A 16 -26.13 23.46 30.89
CA GLU A 16 -26.21 24.13 32.19
C GLU A 16 -27.66 24.54 32.51
N GLY A 17 -28.04 24.46 33.79
CA GLY A 17 -29.32 24.98 34.26
C GLY A 17 -29.28 26.51 34.35
N GLU A 18 -30.35 27.17 33.92
CA GLU A 18 -30.50 28.62 34.08
C GLU A 18 -31.48 28.87 35.23
N GLY A 19 -31.03 28.65 36.46
CA GLY A 19 -31.84 28.81 37.66
C GLY A 19 -31.22 29.76 38.66
N ASP A 20 -32.02 30.68 39.21
CA ASP A 20 -31.59 31.60 40.28
C ASP A 20 -31.33 30.90 41.62
N SER A 21 -31.71 29.62 41.76
CA SER A 21 -31.49 28.80 42.94
C SER A 21 -31.04 27.39 42.53
N PRO A 22 -30.24 26.70 43.38
CA PRO A 22 -29.69 25.38 43.03
C PRO A 22 -30.77 24.33 42.74
N GLU A 23 -31.93 24.43 43.39
CA GLU A 23 -33.07 23.54 43.12
C GLU A 23 -33.74 23.80 41.77
N LYS A 24 -33.83 25.07 41.36
CA LYS A 24 -34.37 25.45 40.05
C LYS A 24 -33.38 25.11 38.94
N GLU A 25 -32.09 25.29 39.19
CA GLU A 25 -31.02 24.93 38.26
C GLU A 25 -31.05 23.43 37.93
N ALA A 26 -31.15 22.57 38.95
CA ALA A 26 -31.25 21.12 38.76
C ALA A 26 -32.53 20.71 38.00
N ALA A 27 -33.67 21.33 38.32
CA ALA A 27 -34.93 21.04 37.64
C ALA A 27 -34.92 21.48 36.16
N ASP A 28 -34.28 22.61 35.85
CA ASP A 28 -34.16 23.10 34.48
C ASP A 28 -33.12 22.31 33.67
N LEU A 29 -32.04 21.86 34.31
CA LEU A 29 -31.08 20.93 33.71
C LEU A 29 -31.77 19.61 33.33
N ASP A 30 -32.57 19.02 34.23
CA ASP A 30 -33.34 17.79 33.95
C ASP A 30 -34.35 18.00 32.79
N ARG A 31 -35.03 19.16 32.75
CA ARG A 31 -35.90 19.52 31.61
C ARG A 31 -35.12 19.66 30.30
N LYS A 32 -33.94 20.30 30.32
CA LYS A 32 -33.07 20.46 29.15
C LYS A 32 -32.56 19.10 28.65
N GLN A 33 -32.13 18.21 29.55
CA GLN A 33 -31.71 16.84 29.21
C GLN A 33 -32.85 16.03 28.57
N LYS A 34 -34.06 16.07 29.14
CA LYS A 34 -35.24 15.38 28.58
C LYS A 34 -35.67 15.90 27.21
N ARG A 35 -35.38 17.17 26.89
CA ARG A 35 -35.66 17.79 25.58
C ARG A 35 -34.54 17.61 24.57
N PHE A 36 -33.33 17.27 25.03
CA PHE A 36 -32.14 17.16 24.19
C PHE A 36 -32.31 16.12 23.09
N ALA A 37 -32.87 14.94 23.40
CA ALA A 37 -33.12 13.89 22.42
C ALA A 37 -34.07 14.35 21.29
N LEU A 38 -35.14 15.08 21.61
CA LEU A 38 -36.05 15.66 20.61
C LEU A 38 -35.36 16.71 19.74
N LYS A 39 -34.49 17.54 20.34
CA LYS A 39 -33.71 18.53 19.59
C LYS A 39 -32.73 17.85 18.63
N LEU A 40 -32.08 16.76 19.06
CA LEU A 40 -31.21 15.95 18.22
C LEU A 40 -31.95 15.36 17.02
N VAL A 41 -33.12 14.76 17.26
CA VAL A 41 -33.99 14.22 16.21
C VAL A 41 -34.25 15.27 15.13
N ASN A 42 -34.63 16.50 15.52
CA ASN A 42 -34.91 17.58 14.55
C ASN A 42 -33.69 18.00 13.71
N CYS A 43 -32.47 17.73 14.17
CA CYS A 43 -31.24 17.99 13.43
C CYS A 43 -30.82 16.83 12.51
N LEU A 44 -31.50 15.67 12.58
CA LEU A 44 -31.25 14.54 11.70
C LEU A 44 -32.01 14.73 10.38
N HIS A 45 -31.34 14.41 9.27
CA HIS A 45 -31.90 14.51 7.93
C HIS A 45 -31.54 13.25 7.11
N GLY A 46 -32.26 13.02 6.01
CA GLY A 46 -31.97 11.92 5.08
C GLY A 46 -32.17 10.52 5.66
N GLU A 47 -31.24 9.61 5.40
CA GLU A 47 -31.31 8.20 5.86
C GLU A 47 -31.22 8.06 7.38
N ALA A 48 -30.48 8.97 8.04
CA ALA A 48 -30.39 9.03 9.49
C ALA A 48 -31.74 9.41 10.14
N TRP A 49 -32.58 10.20 9.45
CA TRP A 49 -33.93 10.49 9.92
C TRP A 49 -34.86 9.28 9.76
N LYS A 50 -34.86 8.63 8.58
CA LYS A 50 -35.75 7.48 8.28
C LYS A 50 -35.62 6.33 9.27
N THR A 51 -34.44 6.17 9.85
CA THR A 51 -34.11 5.09 10.80
C THR A 51 -34.48 5.43 12.23
N VAL A 52 -34.51 6.72 12.57
CA VAL A 52 -34.94 7.23 13.88
C VAL A 52 -36.44 7.57 13.89
N GLU A 53 -37.07 7.70 12.72
CA GLU A 53 -38.52 7.88 12.54
C GLU A 53 -39.40 7.00 13.45
N PRO A 54 -39.18 5.67 13.56
CA PRO A 54 -39.97 4.84 14.47
C PRO A 54 -39.81 5.23 15.96
N LEU A 55 -38.66 5.78 16.36
CA LEU A 55 -38.46 6.28 17.72
C LEU A 55 -39.21 7.58 17.98
N VAL A 56 -39.48 8.38 16.95
CA VAL A 56 -40.29 9.61 17.06
C VAL A 56 -41.75 9.30 17.37
N LEU A 57 -42.25 8.16 16.89
CA LEU A 57 -43.60 7.65 17.21
C LEU A 57 -43.74 7.25 18.69
N GLU A 58 -42.62 7.03 19.40
CA GLU A 58 -42.59 6.67 20.83
C GLU A 58 -41.93 7.76 21.69
N PRO A 59 -42.57 8.93 21.87
CA PRO A 59 -41.99 10.07 22.58
C PRO A 59 -41.68 9.79 24.06
N ALA A 60 -42.27 8.73 24.63
CA ALA A 60 -42.01 8.29 26.00
C ALA A 60 -40.57 7.76 26.17
N LYS A 61 -39.98 7.13 25.15
CA LYS A 61 -38.59 6.64 25.20
C LYS A 61 -37.58 7.80 25.04
N LEU A 62 -37.90 8.77 24.18
CA LEU A 62 -37.06 9.95 23.93
C LEU A 62 -37.04 10.96 25.09
N LYS A 63 -38.13 11.07 25.87
CA LYS A 63 -38.22 11.99 27.02
C LYS A 63 -37.44 11.52 28.27
N LYS A 64 -36.69 10.42 28.20
CA LYS A 64 -35.78 10.00 29.27
C LYS A 64 -34.51 10.85 29.24
N VAL A 65 -33.84 11.01 30.38
CA VAL A 65 -32.53 11.70 30.49
C VAL A 65 -31.51 11.08 29.53
N ASP A 66 -31.51 9.75 29.44
CA ASP A 66 -30.67 8.97 28.53
C ASP A 66 -31.28 8.74 27.13
N GLY A 67 -32.34 9.47 26.76
CA GLY A 67 -33.08 9.25 25.50
C GLY A 67 -32.22 9.38 24.24
N TYR A 68 -31.09 10.11 24.31
CA TYR A 68 -30.15 10.23 23.20
C TYR A 68 -29.38 8.92 22.91
N LYS A 69 -29.24 8.02 23.88
CA LYS A 69 -28.56 6.71 23.69
C LYS A 69 -29.35 5.80 22.75
N GLU A 70 -30.69 5.86 22.82
CA GLU A 70 -31.58 5.10 21.93
C GLU A 70 -31.45 5.58 20.47
N ILE A 71 -31.32 6.90 20.27
CA ILE A 71 -31.05 7.48 18.94
C ILE A 71 -29.73 6.93 18.40
N PHE A 72 -28.67 6.89 19.22
CA PHE A 72 -27.40 6.32 18.79
C PHE A 72 -27.48 4.83 18.47
N ALA A 73 -28.21 4.04 19.26
CA ALA A 73 -28.40 2.63 18.98
C ALA A 73 -29.09 2.40 17.62
N ALA A 74 -30.12 3.20 17.30
CA ALA A 74 -30.77 3.14 15.99
C ALA A 74 -29.85 3.59 14.85
N LEU A 75 -29.10 4.68 15.04
CA LEU A 75 -28.13 5.15 14.03
C LEU A 75 -26.98 4.15 13.80
N GLN A 76 -26.59 3.40 14.83
CA GLN A 76 -25.55 2.38 14.74
C GLN A 76 -25.99 1.17 13.90
N GLN A 77 -27.30 0.87 13.83
CA GLN A 77 -27.84 -0.19 12.97
C GLN A 77 -27.74 0.15 11.47
N ILE A 78 -27.69 1.44 11.12
CA ILE A 78 -27.50 1.89 9.73
C ILE A 78 -26.08 1.57 9.26
N GLU A 79 -25.11 1.54 10.18
CA GLU A 79 -23.74 1.19 9.89
C GLU A 79 -23.63 -0.32 9.59
N LYS A 80 -24.16 -0.75 8.44
CA LYS A 80 -23.87 -2.06 7.83
C LYS A 80 -22.37 -2.25 7.54
N GLU A 81 -21.62 -1.15 7.56
CA GLU A 81 -20.16 -1.12 7.53
C GLU A 81 -19.52 -1.48 8.88
N GLY A 82 -20.28 -1.73 9.96
CA GLY A 82 -19.71 -1.99 11.27
C GLY A 82 -18.76 -3.19 11.29
N ILE A 83 -19.07 -4.26 10.54
CA ILE A 83 -18.17 -5.43 10.45
C ILE A 83 -16.94 -5.11 9.61
N ILE A 84 -17.11 -4.45 8.45
CA ILE A 84 -16.01 -4.07 7.56
C ILE A 84 -15.06 -3.09 8.24
N ARG A 85 -15.60 -2.08 8.94
CA ARG A 85 -14.82 -1.13 9.73
C ARG A 85 -14.14 -1.79 10.92
N LYS A 86 -14.76 -2.82 11.52
CA LYS A 86 -14.10 -3.62 12.57
C LYS A 86 -12.92 -4.37 11.99
N THR A 87 -13.08 -5.08 10.87
CA THR A 87 -11.97 -5.79 10.21
C THR A 87 -10.85 -4.82 9.80
N GLU A 88 -11.20 -3.70 9.16
CA GLU A 88 -10.23 -2.67 8.80
C GLU A 88 -9.51 -2.07 10.02
N ALA A 89 -10.22 -1.86 11.14
CA ALA A 89 -9.61 -1.37 12.37
C ALA A 89 -8.68 -2.41 13.01
N PHE A 90 -9.03 -3.70 12.93
CA PHE A 90 -8.15 -4.79 13.35
C PHE A 90 -6.89 -4.85 12.49
N ASP A 91 -7.03 -4.86 11.16
CA ASP A 91 -5.91 -4.90 10.22
C ASP A 91 -5.04 -3.66 10.37
N HIS A 92 -5.67 -2.49 10.56
CA HIS A 92 -4.95 -1.25 10.82
C HIS A 92 -4.17 -1.32 12.14
N PHE A 93 -4.75 -1.86 13.21
CA PHE A 93 -4.08 -1.99 14.49
C PHE A 93 -2.95 -3.03 14.46
N PHE A 94 -3.18 -4.22 13.92
CA PHE A 94 -2.19 -5.30 13.96
C PHE A 94 -1.09 -5.15 12.92
N GLU A 95 -1.43 -4.74 11.69
CA GLU A 95 -0.49 -4.74 10.57
C GLU A 95 0.05 -3.34 10.26
N HIS A 96 -0.82 -2.32 10.23
CA HIS A 96 -0.46 -1.00 9.72
C HIS A 96 0.06 -0.04 10.81
N ALA A 97 -0.31 -0.27 12.06
CA ALA A 97 0.16 0.48 13.22
C ALA A 97 1.49 -0.09 13.75
N VAL A 98 2.44 -0.28 12.86
CA VAL A 98 3.85 -0.54 13.19
C VAL A 98 4.67 0.73 12.98
N ARG A 99 5.81 0.84 13.67
CA ARG A 99 6.73 1.98 13.54
C ARG A 99 7.44 1.89 12.20
N ARG A 100 7.42 2.94 11.40
CA ARG A 100 8.26 3.00 10.19
C ARG A 100 9.70 3.34 10.58
N ARG A 101 10.69 2.80 9.85
CA ARG A 101 12.10 3.15 10.07
C ARG A 101 12.28 4.67 9.91
N GLY A 102 12.98 5.31 10.85
CA GLY A 102 13.16 6.77 10.90
C GLY A 102 11.98 7.57 11.45
N GLU A 103 10.88 6.92 11.85
CA GLU A 103 9.77 7.55 12.58
C GLU A 103 10.14 7.70 14.07
N PRO A 104 9.91 8.88 14.68
CA PRO A 104 10.14 9.08 16.11
C PRO A 104 9.20 8.19 16.93
N ILE A 105 9.72 7.63 18.02
CA ILE A 105 8.98 6.70 18.88
C ILE A 105 7.71 7.35 19.44
N ASP A 106 7.75 8.63 19.78
CA ASP A 106 6.57 9.34 20.28
C ASP A 106 5.42 9.39 19.28
N GLN A 107 5.72 9.55 17.98
CA GLN A 107 4.70 9.54 16.94
C GLN A 107 4.10 8.15 16.77
N TYR A 108 4.94 7.12 16.79
CA TYR A 108 4.50 5.73 16.79
C TYR A 108 3.59 5.41 17.97
N LEU A 109 3.99 5.75 19.20
CA LEU A 109 3.19 5.50 20.40
C LEU A 109 1.82 6.18 20.30
N ARG A 110 1.76 7.44 19.85
CA ARG A 110 0.48 8.15 19.65
C ARG A 110 -0.39 7.46 18.59
N LYS A 111 0.19 7.11 17.44
CA LYS A 111 -0.52 6.40 16.36
C LYS A 111 -1.08 5.05 16.84
N LYS A 112 -0.27 4.28 17.58
CA LYS A 112 -0.67 2.96 18.10
C LYS A 112 -1.76 3.07 19.16
N LEU A 113 -1.64 4.03 20.08
CA LEU A 113 -2.66 4.30 21.10
C LEU A 113 -3.97 4.82 20.47
N GLN A 114 -3.88 5.65 19.43
CA GLN A 114 -5.06 6.11 18.70
C GLN A 114 -5.75 4.94 18.00
N ALA A 115 -5.00 4.09 17.29
CA ALA A 115 -5.55 2.88 16.66
C ALA A 115 -6.18 1.92 17.70
N TRP A 116 -5.59 1.83 18.88
CA TRP A 116 -6.14 1.07 20.00
C TRP A 116 -7.49 1.63 20.48
N GLN A 117 -7.55 2.93 20.73
CA GLN A 117 -8.80 3.60 21.09
C GLN A 117 -9.85 3.45 20.00
N ASP A 118 -9.44 3.52 18.73
CA ASP A 118 -10.35 3.35 17.60
C ASP A 118 -10.98 1.97 17.53
N LEU A 119 -10.25 0.93 17.96
CA LEU A 119 -10.74 -0.44 18.10
C LEU A 119 -11.72 -0.56 19.29
N CYS A 120 -11.34 -0.04 20.46
CA CYS A 120 -12.21 -0.02 21.64
C CYS A 120 -13.51 0.76 21.41
N ASP A 121 -13.47 1.84 20.64
CA ASP A 121 -14.64 2.66 20.28
C ASP A 121 -15.65 1.90 19.40
N LEU A 122 -15.18 0.94 18.58
CA LEU A 122 -16.01 0.13 17.70
C LEU A 122 -16.59 -1.09 18.43
N ASP A 123 -15.84 -1.65 19.37
CA ASP A 123 -16.24 -2.83 20.12
C ASP A 123 -15.64 -2.85 21.52
N GLU A 124 -16.47 -2.57 22.54
CA GLU A 124 -16.05 -2.62 23.94
C GLU A 124 -15.63 -4.05 24.36
N THR A 125 -16.21 -5.08 23.73
CA THR A 125 -15.85 -6.48 23.96
C THR A 125 -14.50 -6.89 23.37
N SER A 126 -13.97 -6.13 22.41
CA SER A 126 -12.65 -6.38 21.80
C SER A 126 -11.51 -5.70 22.56
N ALA A 127 -11.79 -5.12 23.73
CA ALA A 127 -10.77 -4.56 24.61
C ALA A 127 -9.88 -5.68 25.20
N MET A 128 -8.70 -5.84 24.59
CA MET A 128 -7.57 -6.63 25.08
C MET A 128 -6.98 -6.08 26.38
N SER A 129 -6.29 -6.96 27.12
CA SER A 129 -5.57 -6.59 28.33
C SER A 129 -4.45 -5.58 28.07
N GLU A 130 -4.12 -4.76 29.08
CA GLU A 130 -3.02 -3.80 28.99
C GLU A 130 -1.67 -4.49 28.73
N ASP A 131 -1.50 -5.73 29.20
CA ASP A 131 -0.29 -6.52 28.95
C ASP A 131 -0.12 -6.87 27.47
N LEU A 132 -1.20 -7.27 26.79
CA LEU A 132 -1.17 -7.57 25.37
C LEU A 132 -0.87 -6.31 24.55
N LEU A 133 -1.48 -5.18 24.91
CA LEU A 133 -1.17 -3.90 24.27
C LEU A 133 0.31 -3.55 24.42
N SER A 134 0.87 -3.74 25.62
CA SER A 134 2.28 -3.49 25.91
C SER A 134 3.21 -4.41 25.11
N TYR A 135 2.83 -5.67 24.95
CA TYR A 135 3.53 -6.60 24.06
C TYR A 135 3.50 -6.13 22.60
N PHE A 136 2.34 -5.70 22.08
CA PHE A 136 2.23 -5.19 20.71
C PHE A 136 2.98 -3.87 20.49
N LEU A 137 3.06 -3.01 21.51
CA LEU A 137 3.89 -1.80 21.48
C LEU A 137 5.37 -2.16 21.31
N LEU A 138 5.88 -3.12 22.10
CA LEU A 138 7.27 -3.57 21.99
C LEU A 138 7.56 -4.27 20.65
N LYS A 139 6.65 -5.12 20.18
CA LYS A 139 6.79 -5.84 18.91
C LYS A 139 6.78 -4.88 17.72
N GLY A 140 5.92 -3.86 17.73
CA GLY A 140 5.77 -2.91 16.64
C GLY A 140 6.84 -1.81 16.57
N CYS A 141 7.72 -1.68 17.56
CA CYS A 141 8.83 -0.71 17.53
C CYS A 141 10.00 -1.11 16.63
N HIS A 142 10.05 -2.35 16.11
CA HIS A 142 11.20 -2.88 15.34
C HIS A 142 12.56 -2.72 16.06
N LEU A 143 12.56 -2.86 17.38
CA LEU A 143 13.79 -2.91 18.18
C LEU A 143 14.49 -4.26 18.02
N SER A 144 15.80 -4.32 18.30
CA SER A 144 16.51 -5.61 18.38
C SER A 144 15.96 -6.48 19.51
N CYS A 145 16.22 -7.79 19.46
CA CYS A 145 15.84 -8.71 20.53
C CYS A 145 16.45 -8.29 21.89
N GLU A 146 17.70 -7.83 21.86
CA GLU A 146 18.43 -7.35 23.04
C GLU A 146 17.84 -6.06 23.62
N ASP A 147 17.51 -5.10 22.77
CA ASP A 147 16.86 -3.84 23.18
C ASP A 147 15.50 -4.10 23.82
N ARG A 148 14.70 -5.02 23.25
CA ARG A 148 13.41 -5.42 23.83
C ARG A 148 13.62 -6.08 25.20
N ARG A 149 14.61 -6.96 25.34
CA ARG A 149 14.97 -7.59 26.62
C ARG A 149 15.40 -6.56 27.65
N SER A 150 16.20 -5.58 27.26
CA SER A 150 16.65 -4.47 28.12
C SER A 150 15.47 -3.67 28.69
N ILE A 151 14.48 -3.34 27.85
CA ILE A 151 13.26 -2.64 28.29
C ILE A 151 12.45 -3.48 29.28
N LEU A 152 12.33 -4.80 29.04
CA LEU A 152 11.61 -5.70 29.95
C LEU A 152 12.33 -5.81 31.30
N LEU A 153 13.66 -5.91 31.30
CA LEU A 153 14.46 -5.94 32.53
C LEU A 153 14.30 -4.65 33.34
N ALA A 154 14.30 -3.49 32.67
CA ALA A 154 14.06 -2.20 33.31
C ALA A 154 12.67 -2.11 33.97
N ASN A 155 11.68 -2.82 33.41
CA ASN A 155 10.30 -2.89 33.91
C ASN A 155 10.03 -4.12 34.78
N LYS A 156 11.05 -4.67 35.46
CA LYS A 156 10.91 -5.82 36.37
C LYS A 156 10.28 -7.06 35.71
N ASN A 157 10.50 -7.25 34.41
CA ASN A 157 9.91 -8.31 33.60
C ASN A 157 8.37 -8.30 33.56
N ALA A 158 7.74 -7.16 33.82
CA ALA A 158 6.29 -6.98 33.72
C ALA A 158 5.91 -6.20 32.46
N TYR A 159 4.79 -6.56 31.85
CA TYR A 159 4.21 -5.88 30.70
C TYR A 159 3.36 -4.66 31.11
N GLU A 160 3.90 -3.82 31.98
CA GLU A 160 3.21 -2.60 32.41
C GLU A 160 3.31 -1.51 31.32
N ARG A 161 2.15 -1.10 30.80
CA ARG A 161 2.05 -0.12 29.70
C ARG A 161 2.81 1.16 29.96
N LYS A 162 2.59 1.79 31.12
CA LYS A 162 3.20 3.07 31.47
C LYS A 162 4.72 2.95 31.57
N GLY A 163 5.21 1.86 32.16
CA GLY A 163 6.64 1.59 32.30
C GLY A 163 7.31 1.35 30.94
N ILE A 164 6.67 0.59 30.06
CA ILE A 164 7.18 0.33 28.71
C ILE A 164 7.18 1.61 27.85
N GLU A 165 6.09 2.37 27.85
CA GLU A 165 6.02 3.66 27.13
C GLU A 165 7.11 4.63 27.61
N GLN A 166 7.33 4.71 28.93
CA GLN A 166 8.37 5.57 29.50
C GLN A 166 9.77 5.09 29.14
N SER A 167 10.06 3.79 29.25
CA SER A 167 11.36 3.23 28.88
C SER A 167 11.69 3.42 27.41
N LEU A 168 10.69 3.28 26.52
CA LEU A 168 10.82 3.57 25.09
C LEU A 168 11.13 5.06 24.83
N ARG A 169 10.44 5.96 25.52
CA ARG A 169 10.68 7.42 25.40
C ARG A 169 12.05 7.83 25.91
N VAL A 170 12.52 7.27 27.02
CA VAL A 170 13.80 7.67 27.64
C VAL A 170 14.98 7.04 26.92
N SER A 171 14.95 5.72 26.72
CA SER A 171 16.12 4.99 26.24
C SER A 171 16.29 5.08 24.72
N PHE A 172 15.19 5.29 23.99
CA PHE A 172 15.17 5.24 22.52
C PHE A 172 14.61 6.50 21.86
N HIS A 173 14.58 7.65 22.55
CA HIS A 173 14.13 8.93 22.00
C HIS A 173 14.74 9.23 20.61
N ASN A 174 16.07 9.10 20.51
CA ASN A 174 16.86 9.43 19.32
C ASN A 174 17.05 8.23 18.37
N LEU A 175 16.31 7.13 18.55
CA LEU A 175 16.43 5.95 17.69
C LEU A 175 16.19 6.30 16.21
N HIS A 176 15.20 7.16 15.97
CA HIS A 176 14.84 7.63 14.64
C HIS A 176 15.95 8.45 13.97
N GLU A 177 16.75 9.19 14.74
CA GLU A 177 17.92 9.92 14.22
C GLU A 177 19.05 8.95 13.89
N ARG A 178 19.34 7.99 14.78
CA ARG A 178 20.34 6.93 14.56
C ARG A 178 20.03 6.15 13.28
N GLU A 179 18.77 5.84 13.05
CA GLU A 179 18.31 5.14 11.84
C GLU A 179 18.45 5.99 10.58
N LYS A 180 18.16 7.29 10.63
CA LYS A 180 18.38 8.22 9.51
C LYS A 180 19.85 8.33 9.14
N THR A 181 20.74 8.38 10.14
CA THR A 181 22.19 8.45 9.90
C THR A 181 22.75 7.18 9.27
N SER A 182 22.20 6.01 9.64
CA SER A 182 22.61 4.71 9.08
C SER A 182 22.32 4.54 7.58
N TRP A 183 21.49 5.41 7.00
CA TRP A 183 21.09 5.34 5.59
C TRP A 183 21.92 6.24 4.67
N ARG A 184 22.99 6.89 5.14
CA ARG A 184 23.97 7.47 4.21
C ARG A 184 24.73 6.31 3.54
N PRO A 185 24.66 6.14 2.20
CA PRO A 185 25.53 5.21 1.45
C PRO A 185 27.01 5.62 1.46
N GLU A 186 27.37 6.56 2.33
CA GLU A 186 28.59 7.35 2.29
C GLU A 186 29.62 6.89 3.32
N ALA A 187 29.29 5.84 4.10
CA ALA A 187 30.31 4.91 4.57
C ALA A 187 30.76 4.02 3.39
N ARG A 188 31.21 4.66 2.30
CA ARG A 188 32.25 4.11 1.44
C ARG A 188 33.37 3.71 2.40
N ARG A 189 33.40 2.43 2.80
CA ARG A 189 34.65 1.79 3.18
C ARG A 189 35.59 2.13 2.05
N GLN A 190 36.57 3.00 2.30
CA GLN A 190 37.62 3.23 1.32
C GLN A 190 38.17 1.84 0.96
N PRO A 191 38.11 1.44 -0.32
CA PRO A 191 38.78 0.24 -0.77
C PRO A 191 40.28 0.53 -0.63
N GLY A 192 40.89 0.07 0.46
CA GLY A 192 42.30 0.35 0.73
C GLY A 192 42.80 0.01 2.13
N GLN A 193 41.93 -0.06 3.15
CA GLN A 193 42.37 -0.42 4.49
C GLN A 193 42.11 -1.90 4.79
N PHE A 194 42.96 -2.74 4.20
CA PHE A 194 43.16 -4.12 4.67
C PHE A 194 43.56 -4.06 6.16
N PRO A 195 42.79 -4.66 7.08
CA PRO A 195 43.31 -4.90 8.42
C PRO A 195 44.44 -5.92 8.26
N ARG A 196 45.68 -5.47 8.51
CA ARG A 196 46.83 -6.38 8.58
C ARG A 196 46.49 -7.46 9.61
N ARG A 197 46.45 -8.72 9.14
CA ARG A 197 46.46 -9.93 9.96
C ARG A 197 47.56 -9.78 11.02
N GLY A 198 47.17 -9.51 12.26
CA GLY A 198 47.99 -9.78 13.42
C GLY A 198 47.89 -11.28 13.70
N TYR A 199 49.00 -11.99 13.53
CA TYR A 199 49.18 -13.33 14.08
C TYR A 199 49.49 -13.23 15.59
N ALA A 200 49.05 -14.24 16.34
CA ALA A 200 49.18 -14.46 17.80
C ALA A 200 48.15 -13.68 18.64
N VAL A 201 47.38 -14.30 19.55
CA VAL A 201 47.73 -15.33 20.55
C VAL A 201 46.52 -16.27 20.80
N GLN A 202 46.79 -17.56 20.98
CA GLN A 202 45.88 -18.55 21.55
C GLN A 202 45.53 -18.18 22.98
N ASP A 203 44.25 -18.15 23.33
CA ASP A 203 43.83 -18.62 24.65
C ASP A 203 42.58 -19.47 24.45
N GLU A 204 42.66 -20.68 25.01
CA GLU A 204 41.62 -21.70 25.05
C GLU A 204 40.49 -21.20 25.96
N ASP A 205 39.28 -21.09 25.43
CA ASP A 205 38.08 -21.17 26.26
C ASP A 205 37.01 -21.99 25.54
N VAL A 206 36.52 -22.96 26.30
CA VAL A 206 35.62 -24.06 25.99
C VAL A 206 34.35 -23.58 25.28
N ALA A 207 34.16 -24.02 24.04
CA ALA A 207 32.91 -23.85 23.31
C ALA A 207 31.84 -24.84 23.85
N GLU A 208 30.83 -24.30 24.53
CA GLU A 208 29.56 -25.01 24.72
C GLU A 208 28.87 -25.22 23.36
N PRO A 209 28.21 -26.37 23.12
CA PRO A 209 27.56 -26.64 21.86
C PRO A 209 26.23 -25.87 21.76
N GLU A 210 26.18 -24.87 20.88
CA GLU A 210 24.93 -24.24 20.45
C GLU A 210 24.02 -25.29 19.77
N GLU A 211 22.84 -25.50 20.35
CA GLU A 211 21.73 -26.21 19.72
C GLU A 211 21.36 -25.53 18.40
N ALA A 212 21.65 -26.22 17.29
CA ALA A 212 21.14 -25.91 15.97
C ALA A 212 19.61 -26.07 15.94
N PHE A 213 18.89 -25.01 16.28
CA PHE A 213 17.44 -24.93 16.12
C PHE A 213 17.12 -24.77 14.63
N TYR A 214 16.56 -25.84 14.07
CA TYR A 214 16.05 -25.99 12.70
C TYR A 214 15.18 -24.79 12.27
N GLY A 215 15.67 -24.00 11.33
CA GLY A 215 14.87 -23.05 10.56
C GLY A 215 14.11 -23.80 9.47
N GLU A 216 12.90 -24.24 9.78
CA GLU A 216 11.99 -24.95 8.87
C GLU A 216 10.89 -23.98 8.41
N TYR A 217 10.95 -23.61 7.13
CA TYR A 217 9.90 -23.07 6.24
C TYR A 217 9.11 -21.82 6.67
N ASP A 218 9.46 -20.67 6.06
CA ASP A 218 8.47 -19.65 5.70
C ASP A 218 8.34 -19.64 4.16
N GLU A 219 7.21 -20.20 3.73
CA GLU A 219 6.76 -20.40 2.37
C GLU A 219 5.75 -19.29 2.01
N TYR A 220 6.08 -18.52 0.97
CA TYR A 220 5.28 -17.55 0.20
C TYR A 220 4.50 -16.42 0.89
N GLY A 221 4.93 -15.19 0.59
CA GLY A 221 4.13 -13.96 0.68
C GLY A 221 4.69 -12.88 -0.26
N GLU A 222 4.43 -13.03 -1.56
CA GLU A 222 4.57 -11.95 -2.54
C GLU A 222 3.61 -10.80 -2.20
N GLU A 223 4.13 -9.61 -1.86
CA GLU A 223 3.53 -8.36 -2.36
C GLU A 223 4.45 -7.15 -2.16
N ASN A 224 4.79 -6.52 -3.30
CA ASN A 224 5.10 -5.10 -3.51
C ASN A 224 6.00 -4.37 -2.49
N GLY A 225 7.30 -4.37 -2.79
CA GLY A 225 8.19 -3.28 -2.43
C GLY A 225 9.12 -3.00 -3.61
N GLU A 226 8.86 -1.92 -4.35
CA GLU A 226 9.73 -1.36 -5.37
C GLU A 226 11.15 -1.19 -4.80
N HIS A 227 12.05 -2.11 -5.14
CA HIS A 227 13.43 -2.08 -4.71
C HIS A 227 14.29 -1.61 -5.88
N GLU A 228 14.88 -0.41 -5.72
CA GLU A 228 15.99 0.11 -6.51
C GLU A 228 17.15 -0.91 -6.47
N GLY A 229 17.14 -1.86 -7.40
CA GLY A 229 18.11 -2.94 -7.51
C GLY A 229 19.02 -2.80 -8.72
N GLU A 230 19.38 -1.58 -9.13
CA GLU A 230 20.07 -1.36 -10.41
C GLU A 230 21.59 -1.12 -10.33
N ASP A 231 22.25 -1.15 -9.16
CA ASP A 231 23.70 -0.86 -9.09
C ASP A 231 24.60 -2.09 -8.81
N TRP A 232 24.05 -3.20 -8.30
CA TRP A 232 24.88 -4.36 -7.92
C TRP A 232 25.19 -5.34 -9.06
N GLU A 233 24.38 -5.34 -10.13
CA GLU A 233 24.62 -6.19 -11.31
C GLU A 233 25.61 -5.56 -12.32
N GLU A 234 25.81 -4.24 -12.27
CA GLU A 234 26.69 -3.52 -13.20
C GLU A 234 28.17 -3.64 -12.79
N GLU A 235 28.48 -3.71 -11.49
CA GLU A 235 29.86 -3.83 -10.97
C GLU A 235 30.40 -5.28 -11.00
N ALA A 236 29.53 -6.29 -10.90
CA ALA A 236 29.94 -7.70 -10.93
C ALA A 236 30.33 -8.21 -12.34
N MET A 237 29.94 -7.51 -13.40
CA MET A 237 30.23 -7.89 -14.80
C MET A 237 31.33 -7.04 -15.47
N GLN A 238 31.89 -6.06 -14.77
CA GLN A 238 32.99 -5.21 -15.25
C GLN A 238 34.36 -5.57 -14.64
N VAL A 239 34.48 -6.78 -14.09
CA VAL A 239 35.80 -7.37 -13.79
C VAL A 239 36.43 -7.78 -15.12
N GLN A 240 37.40 -6.97 -15.54
CA GLN A 240 38.41 -7.15 -16.59
C GLN A 240 38.36 -8.47 -17.36
N GLU A 241 38.13 -8.34 -18.67
CA GLU A 241 38.84 -9.13 -19.69
C GLU A 241 40.35 -9.01 -19.43
N GLU A 242 40.87 -9.84 -18.53
CA GLU A 242 42.28 -10.22 -18.52
C GLU A 242 42.34 -11.64 -19.07
N ASP A 243 43.11 -11.79 -20.14
CA ASP A 243 43.39 -13.02 -20.87
C ASP A 243 43.86 -14.15 -19.93
N HIS A 244 42.92 -14.86 -19.31
CA HIS A 244 43.23 -16.06 -18.56
C HIS A 244 43.16 -17.25 -19.52
N TYR A 245 44.34 -17.66 -19.97
CA TYR A 245 44.57 -18.90 -20.71
C TYR A 245 43.70 -20.04 -20.16
N GLU A 246 43.04 -20.75 -21.08
CA GLU A 246 42.31 -21.99 -20.83
C GLU A 246 43.21 -23.04 -20.14
N GLU A 247 43.29 -23.02 -18.82
CA GLU A 247 43.67 -24.21 -18.07
C GLU A 247 42.46 -25.14 -18.10
N LYS A 248 42.47 -26.02 -19.11
CA LYS A 248 41.58 -27.19 -19.19
C LYS A 248 41.78 -28.03 -17.94
N SER A 249 40.92 -27.79 -16.95
CA SER A 249 40.74 -28.65 -15.78
C SER A 249 40.35 -30.05 -16.27
N ASN A 250 41.34 -30.95 -16.24
CA ASN A 250 41.22 -32.33 -16.71
C ASN A 250 40.62 -33.24 -15.63
N CYS A 251 39.70 -32.69 -14.83
CA CYS A 251 39.18 -33.30 -13.62
C CYS A 251 37.73 -33.74 -13.84
N GLY A 252 37.56 -34.81 -14.62
CA GLY A 252 36.41 -35.71 -14.52
C GLY A 252 35.20 -35.39 -15.40
N ALA A 253 35.06 -36.14 -16.49
CA ALA A 253 33.82 -36.81 -16.90
C ALA A 253 34.10 -37.66 -18.16
N SER A 254 33.51 -38.85 -18.21
CA SER A 254 33.43 -39.83 -19.32
C SER A 254 34.00 -39.41 -20.67
N GLN A 255 34.89 -40.25 -21.21
CA GLN A 255 35.48 -40.17 -22.55
C GLN A 255 34.45 -40.44 -23.70
N ASP A 256 33.18 -40.12 -23.48
CA ASP A 256 32.13 -40.19 -24.49
C ASP A 256 32.14 -38.91 -25.31
N GLY A 257 32.46 -39.04 -26.60
CA GLY A 257 32.48 -37.93 -27.55
C GLY A 257 31.14 -37.19 -27.60
N ASP A 258 30.04 -37.91 -27.39
CA ASP A 258 28.68 -37.39 -27.42
C ASP A 258 28.39 -36.40 -26.28
N VAL A 259 28.98 -36.61 -25.10
CA VAL A 259 28.82 -35.69 -23.95
C VAL A 259 29.59 -34.39 -24.19
N GLY A 260 30.78 -34.47 -24.79
CA GLY A 260 31.56 -33.30 -25.18
C GLY A 260 30.87 -32.46 -26.25
N GLU A 261 30.24 -33.12 -27.24
CA GLU A 261 29.47 -32.45 -28.28
C GLU A 261 28.21 -31.78 -27.71
N ALA A 262 27.50 -32.43 -26.79
CA ALA A 262 26.35 -31.84 -26.10
C ALA A 262 26.71 -30.59 -25.28
N TYR A 263 27.85 -30.61 -24.57
CA TYR A 263 28.35 -29.43 -23.84
C TYR A 263 28.76 -28.30 -24.78
N ALA A 264 29.40 -28.61 -25.91
CA ALA A 264 29.74 -27.61 -26.92
C ALA A 264 28.50 -26.96 -27.54
N VAL A 265 27.43 -27.73 -27.77
CA VAL A 265 26.14 -27.20 -28.26
C VAL A 265 25.46 -26.33 -27.19
N MET A 266 25.45 -26.76 -25.92
CA MET A 266 24.88 -25.95 -24.83
C MET A 266 25.63 -24.62 -24.63
N ASN A 267 26.96 -24.62 -24.71
CA ASN A 267 27.74 -23.39 -24.59
C ASN A 267 27.49 -22.42 -25.77
N LYS A 268 27.34 -22.92 -27.00
CA LYS A 268 26.92 -22.10 -28.15
C LYS A 268 25.50 -21.53 -27.99
N ASN A 269 24.59 -22.30 -27.39
CA ASN A 269 23.24 -21.80 -27.08
C ASN A 269 23.28 -20.73 -25.99
N ARG A 270 24.14 -20.89 -24.98
CA ARG A 270 24.34 -19.88 -23.92
C ARG A 270 24.96 -18.59 -24.47
N SER A 271 25.96 -18.68 -25.35
CA SER A 271 26.58 -17.50 -25.96
C SER A 271 25.63 -16.76 -26.89
N SER A 272 24.88 -17.48 -27.74
CA SER A 272 23.88 -16.88 -28.63
C SER A 272 22.73 -16.21 -27.87
N TYR A 273 22.29 -16.80 -26.74
CA TYR A 273 21.32 -16.17 -25.84
C TYR A 273 21.86 -14.88 -25.19
N GLN A 274 23.12 -14.89 -24.74
CA GLN A 274 23.78 -13.70 -24.18
C GLN A 274 23.92 -12.58 -25.21
N GLU A 275 24.28 -12.91 -26.45
CA GLU A 275 24.33 -11.95 -27.56
C GLU A 275 22.95 -11.38 -27.90
N ALA A 276 21.90 -12.20 -27.91
CA ALA A 276 20.53 -11.74 -28.13
C ALA A 276 20.06 -10.79 -27.02
N ARG A 277 20.37 -11.10 -25.76
CA ARG A 277 20.11 -10.22 -24.60
C ARG A 277 20.91 -8.91 -24.67
N ARG A 278 22.17 -8.96 -25.12
CA ARG A 278 23.00 -7.75 -25.34
C ARG A 278 22.38 -6.87 -26.42
N LYS A 279 22.02 -7.44 -27.58
CA LYS A 279 21.33 -6.72 -28.66
C LYS A 279 19.99 -6.11 -28.22
N LEU A 280 19.21 -6.82 -27.41
CA LEU A 280 17.93 -6.32 -26.88
C LEU A 280 18.14 -5.14 -25.93
N ARG A 281 19.18 -5.18 -25.08
CA ARG A 281 19.56 -4.04 -24.24
C ARG A 281 20.07 -2.87 -25.07
N ASP A 282 20.85 -3.10 -26.12
CA ASP A 282 21.33 -2.02 -27.02
C ASP A 282 20.17 -1.35 -27.76
N VAL A 283 19.17 -2.13 -28.21
CA VAL A 283 17.93 -1.59 -28.80
C VAL A 283 17.16 -0.77 -27.77
N GLN A 284 16.95 -1.28 -26.56
CA GLN A 284 16.27 -0.55 -25.48
C GLN A 284 17.02 0.74 -25.07
N LYS A 285 18.36 0.72 -25.04
CA LYS A 285 19.20 1.91 -24.83
C LYS A 285 19.03 2.92 -25.98
N SER A 286 19.01 2.44 -27.22
CA SER A 286 18.83 3.31 -28.40
C SER A 286 17.43 3.93 -28.49
N CYS A 287 16.40 3.25 -27.99
CA CYS A 287 15.02 3.76 -27.91
C CYS A 287 14.74 4.59 -26.65
N GLY A 288 15.77 4.92 -25.85
CA GLY A 288 15.62 5.82 -24.69
C GLY A 288 14.89 5.22 -23.48
N PHE A 289 14.73 3.90 -23.41
CA PHE A 289 14.03 3.23 -22.31
C PHE A 289 14.85 3.14 -21.02
N TYR A 290 16.19 3.16 -21.09
CA TYR A 290 17.04 3.23 -19.92
C TYR A 290 17.33 4.69 -19.54
N LYS A 291 17.10 5.05 -18.29
CA LYS A 291 17.59 6.30 -17.72
C LYS A 291 19.12 6.22 -17.71
N ALA A 292 19.78 6.86 -18.66
CA ALA A 292 21.22 7.04 -18.57
C ALA A 292 21.54 7.75 -17.25
N SER A 293 22.45 7.18 -16.46
CA SER A 293 23.08 7.81 -15.28
C SER A 293 24.05 8.92 -15.70
N GLY A 294 23.66 9.70 -16.71
CA GLY A 294 24.39 10.83 -17.28
C GLY A 294 23.60 12.10 -17.06
N GLY A 295 24.28 13.16 -16.64
CA GLY A 295 23.68 14.46 -16.34
C GLY A 295 22.73 14.93 -17.44
N GLY A 296 21.65 15.61 -17.05
CA GLY A 296 20.48 15.91 -17.88
C GLY A 296 20.73 16.61 -19.22
N ASP A 297 21.95 17.09 -19.48
CA ASP A 297 22.37 17.70 -20.74
C ASP A 297 22.60 16.68 -21.86
N GLU A 298 23.15 15.49 -21.58
CA GLU A 298 23.32 14.45 -22.61
C GLU A 298 21.97 13.91 -23.09
N ARG A 299 21.00 13.81 -22.17
CA ARG A 299 19.62 13.42 -22.48
C ARG A 299 18.93 14.43 -23.41
N ARG A 300 19.18 15.74 -23.22
CA ARG A 300 18.60 16.78 -24.08
C ARG A 300 19.16 16.73 -25.50
N GLN A 301 20.47 16.49 -25.65
CA GLN A 301 21.12 16.38 -26.96
C GLN A 301 20.65 15.15 -27.74
N LEU A 302 20.41 14.02 -27.09
CA LEU A 302 19.84 12.82 -27.73
C LEU A 302 18.41 13.05 -28.22
N ILE A 303 17.58 13.72 -27.43
CA ILE A 303 16.20 14.07 -27.82
C ILE A 303 16.18 15.04 -29.00
N GLU A 304 17.08 16.04 -29.05
CA GLU A 304 17.20 16.93 -30.21
C GLU A 304 17.68 16.21 -31.48
N ARG A 305 18.56 15.21 -31.33
CA ARG A 305 19.02 14.38 -32.45
C ARG A 305 17.93 13.47 -33.00
N GLU A 306 17.05 12.95 -32.16
CA GLU A 306 15.86 12.24 -32.60
C GLU A 306 14.82 13.18 -33.25
N LYS A 307 14.56 14.34 -32.64
CA LYS A 307 13.64 15.34 -33.19
C LYS A 307 14.08 15.85 -34.56
N SER A 308 15.38 16.02 -34.78
CA SER A 308 15.91 16.41 -36.10
C SER A 308 15.78 15.30 -37.14
N LYS A 309 15.87 14.03 -36.75
CA LYS A 309 15.60 12.88 -37.64
C LYS A 309 14.11 12.69 -37.96
N SER A 310 13.22 12.89 -36.99
CA SER A 310 11.78 12.69 -37.20
C SER A 310 11.09 13.87 -37.90
N ARG A 311 11.65 15.09 -37.81
CA ARG A 311 11.12 16.28 -38.51
C ARG A 311 11.33 16.26 -40.03
N ALA A 312 12.17 15.37 -40.55
CA ALA A 312 12.40 15.24 -42.00
C ALA A 312 11.33 14.42 -42.76
N ARG A 313 10.26 13.94 -42.10
CA ARG A 313 9.25 13.07 -42.75
C ARG A 313 7.81 13.56 -42.73
N VAL A 314 7.49 14.69 -42.09
CA VAL A 314 6.12 15.22 -42.10
C VAL A 314 6.15 16.73 -42.17
N SER A 315 6.09 17.27 -43.38
CA SER A 315 5.59 18.61 -43.63
C SER A 315 4.77 18.54 -44.91
N PRO A 316 3.44 18.70 -44.85
CA PRO A 316 2.62 18.83 -46.04
C PRO A 316 3.00 20.11 -46.79
N PRO A 317 2.98 20.11 -48.13
CA PRO A 317 3.34 21.28 -48.92
C PRO A 317 2.37 22.43 -48.59
N THR A 318 2.94 23.59 -48.31
CA THR A 318 2.21 24.85 -48.11
C THR A 318 1.62 25.32 -49.44
N LEU A 319 0.35 25.72 -49.37
CA LEU A 319 -0.53 26.16 -50.46
C LEU A 319 -0.15 27.55 -51.03
N GLU A 320 1.13 27.81 -51.28
CA GLU A 320 1.62 29.08 -51.85
C GLU A 320 2.42 28.90 -53.14
N ASP A 321 2.67 27.67 -53.60
CA ASP A 321 3.51 27.37 -54.78
C ASP A 321 2.81 26.54 -55.88
N LEU A 322 1.47 26.61 -56.01
CA LEU A 322 0.75 25.87 -57.06
C LEU A 322 0.06 26.82 -58.05
N ASP A 323 0.43 26.68 -59.32
CA ASP A 323 -0.09 27.42 -60.47
C ASP A 323 -1.62 27.23 -60.64
N GLU A 324 -2.31 28.29 -61.07
CA GLU A 324 -3.79 28.41 -61.10
C GLU A 324 -4.51 27.35 -61.96
N ASP A 325 -3.79 26.57 -62.78
CA ASP A 325 -4.37 25.54 -63.66
C ASP A 325 -4.42 24.12 -63.04
N GLU A 326 -3.87 23.90 -61.83
CA GLU A 326 -3.94 22.61 -61.11
C GLU A 326 -4.97 22.59 -59.96
N ALA A 327 -5.55 23.75 -59.60
CA ALA A 327 -6.55 23.85 -58.54
C ALA A 327 -7.92 23.25 -58.93
N GLU A 328 -8.22 23.09 -60.21
CA GLU A 328 -9.52 22.59 -60.68
C GLU A 328 -9.66 21.05 -60.62
N LEU A 329 -8.54 20.33 -60.55
CA LEU A 329 -8.50 18.86 -60.43
C LEU A 329 -8.60 18.36 -58.98
N VAL A 330 -8.19 19.16 -57.99
CA VAL A 330 -8.26 18.78 -56.57
C VAL A 330 -9.68 18.98 -55.99
N TRP A 331 -10.47 19.90 -56.55
CA TRP A 331 -11.84 20.16 -56.08
C TRP A 331 -12.88 19.14 -56.57
N THR A 332 -12.58 18.36 -57.61
CA THR A 332 -13.51 17.33 -58.13
C THR A 332 -13.33 15.95 -57.49
N GLU A 333 -12.18 15.65 -56.89
CA GLU A 333 -11.93 14.38 -56.18
C GLU A 333 -12.32 14.41 -54.69
N ALA A 334 -12.44 15.59 -54.07
CA ALA A 334 -12.89 15.74 -52.68
C ALA A 334 -14.42 15.81 -52.52
N TYR A 335 -15.20 15.75 -53.61
CA TYR A 335 -16.67 15.88 -53.61
C TYR A 335 -17.40 14.56 -53.91
N CYS A 336 -16.90 13.43 -53.39
CA CYS A 336 -17.50 12.10 -53.61
C CYS A 336 -17.97 11.36 -52.33
N MET A 337 -18.11 12.05 -51.19
CA MET A 337 -18.53 11.41 -49.92
C MET A 337 -19.69 12.12 -49.19
N MET A 338 -20.41 13.04 -49.83
CA MET A 338 -21.61 13.64 -49.21
C MET A 338 -22.88 13.11 -49.87
N VAL A 339 -23.49 12.13 -49.21
CA VAL A 339 -24.83 11.62 -49.50
C VAL A 339 -25.85 12.69 -49.13
N HIS A 340 -26.54 13.25 -50.12
CA HIS A 340 -27.76 14.03 -49.91
C HIS A 340 -28.93 13.06 -49.68
N THR A 341 -29.49 13.05 -48.46
CA THR A 341 -30.84 12.56 -48.21
C THR A 341 -31.80 13.71 -48.36
N THR A 342 -32.66 13.65 -49.38
CA THR A 342 -33.80 14.55 -49.56
C THR A 342 -35.02 14.02 -48.82
N GLU A 343 -35.86 14.97 -48.38
CA GLU A 343 -37.26 14.83 -47.93
C GLU A 343 -37.49 14.64 -46.42
N ASP A 344 -37.98 15.74 -45.83
CA ASP A 344 -39.09 15.85 -44.88
C ASP A 344 -39.23 14.77 -43.79
N ASP A 345 -38.93 15.14 -42.54
CA ASP A 345 -39.88 15.01 -41.43
C ASP A 345 -39.33 15.65 -40.14
N ASP A 346 -40.16 16.49 -39.54
CA ASP A 346 -39.99 17.08 -38.22
C ASP A 346 -39.97 15.98 -37.14
N GLU A 347 -38.88 15.85 -36.37
CA GLU A 347 -38.97 15.49 -34.95
C GLU A 347 -37.64 15.67 -34.20
N LYS A 348 -37.74 16.19 -32.96
CA LYS A 348 -36.65 16.33 -31.99
C LYS A 348 -36.01 14.97 -31.66
N GLY A 349 -34.92 14.62 -32.34
CA GLY A 349 -34.01 13.56 -31.93
C GLY A 349 -32.78 14.13 -31.23
N GLY A 350 -32.60 13.84 -29.94
CA GLY A 350 -31.35 14.12 -29.22
C GLY A 350 -30.19 13.37 -29.87
N MET A 351 -29.05 14.07 -30.06
CA MET A 351 -27.81 13.43 -30.49
C MET A 351 -27.28 12.58 -29.33
N ASP A 352 -27.60 11.29 -29.32
CA ASP A 352 -26.97 10.33 -28.43
C ASP A 352 -25.53 10.09 -28.89
N GLN A 353 -24.58 10.45 -28.02
CA GLN A 353 -23.17 10.12 -28.19
C GLN A 353 -23.00 8.60 -28.06
N ASP A 354 -22.49 7.99 -29.13
CA ASP A 354 -22.09 6.59 -29.15
C ASP A 354 -21.09 6.31 -28.00
N ALA A 355 -21.46 5.41 -27.10
CA ALA A 355 -20.72 5.10 -25.88
C ALA A 355 -19.43 4.29 -26.13
N GLY A 356 -18.99 4.13 -27.38
CA GLY A 356 -17.67 3.62 -27.72
C GLY A 356 -17.42 2.19 -27.22
N CYS A 357 -18.45 1.36 -27.16
CA CYS A 357 -18.32 -0.03 -26.77
C CYS A 357 -17.81 -0.82 -27.98
N THR A 358 -16.55 -1.26 -27.94
CA THR A 358 -15.95 -2.08 -29.02
C THR A 358 -15.97 -3.55 -28.64
N GLU A 359 -16.01 -4.45 -29.62
CA GLU A 359 -16.04 -5.92 -29.40
C GLU A 359 -14.85 -6.45 -28.56
N LEU A 360 -13.80 -5.64 -28.36
CA LEU A 360 -12.66 -5.97 -27.51
C LEU A 360 -12.93 -5.78 -26.01
N ASP A 361 -13.91 -4.96 -25.62
CA ASP A 361 -14.24 -4.73 -24.21
C ASP A 361 -14.91 -5.94 -23.55
N ASP A 362 -15.67 -6.72 -24.32
CA ASP A 362 -16.30 -7.95 -23.83
C ASP A 362 -15.30 -9.08 -23.61
N ARG A 363 -14.12 -9.04 -24.25
CA ARG A 363 -13.03 -10.02 -24.02
C ARG A 363 -12.23 -9.75 -22.74
N ARG A 364 -12.34 -8.56 -22.15
CA ARG A 364 -11.65 -8.21 -20.88
C ARG A 364 -12.46 -8.57 -19.64
N LYS A 365 -13.75 -8.90 -19.77
CA LYS A 365 -14.54 -9.43 -18.65
C LYS A 365 -14.20 -10.90 -18.45
N LYS A 366 -13.53 -11.21 -17.34
CA LYS A 366 -13.31 -12.60 -16.91
C LYS A 366 -14.68 -13.27 -16.75
N PRO A 367 -14.89 -14.47 -17.30
CA PRO A 367 -16.18 -15.15 -17.21
C PRO A 367 -16.55 -15.35 -15.73
N ASP A 368 -17.81 -15.09 -15.38
CA ASP A 368 -18.39 -15.23 -14.02
C ASP A 368 -18.34 -16.66 -13.45
N THR A 369 -17.73 -17.61 -14.17
CA THR A 369 -17.55 -19.01 -13.79
C THR A 369 -16.81 -19.17 -12.45
N TYR A 370 -15.98 -18.20 -12.05
CA TYR A 370 -15.29 -18.27 -10.76
C TYR A 370 -16.23 -18.13 -9.56
N LYS A 371 -17.32 -17.37 -9.68
CA LYS A 371 -18.33 -17.24 -8.61
C LYS A 371 -19.16 -18.51 -8.48
N GLU A 372 -19.49 -19.16 -9.58
CA GLU A 372 -20.22 -20.44 -9.57
C GLU A 372 -19.38 -21.56 -8.96
N ILE A 373 -18.08 -21.62 -9.25
CA ILE A 373 -17.16 -22.61 -8.67
C ILE A 373 -17.01 -22.39 -7.15
N LEU A 374 -16.87 -21.13 -6.69
CA LEU A 374 -16.75 -20.83 -5.26
C LEU A 374 -18.05 -21.13 -4.48
N CYS A 375 -19.22 -20.88 -5.08
CA CYS A 375 -20.51 -21.24 -4.49
C CYS A 375 -20.69 -22.77 -4.39
N ALA A 376 -20.29 -23.53 -5.42
CA ALA A 376 -20.33 -24.98 -5.40
C ALA A 376 -19.41 -25.58 -4.32
N HIS A 377 -18.19 -25.05 -4.17
CA HIS A 377 -17.24 -25.51 -3.16
C HIS A 377 -17.72 -25.23 -1.73
N ARG A 378 -18.39 -24.09 -1.51
CA ARG A 378 -18.97 -23.74 -0.20
C ARG A 378 -20.16 -24.64 0.15
N ALA A 379 -21.00 -25.00 -0.81
CA ALA A 379 -22.12 -25.91 -0.61
C ALA A 379 -21.66 -27.34 -0.27
N LEU A 380 -20.58 -27.82 -0.88
CA LEU A 380 -20.00 -29.13 -0.55
C LEU A 380 -19.39 -29.16 0.85
N ARG A 381 -18.75 -28.07 1.29
CA ARG A 381 -18.14 -27.98 2.63
C ARG A 381 -19.20 -27.98 3.74
N VAL A 382 -20.34 -27.32 3.53
CA VAL A 382 -21.46 -27.33 4.48
C VAL A 382 -22.10 -28.73 4.60
N LYS A 383 -22.24 -29.46 3.49
CA LYS A 383 -22.75 -30.85 3.52
C LYS A 383 -21.80 -31.82 4.22
N ALA A 384 -20.48 -31.63 4.09
CA ALA A 384 -19.50 -32.48 4.78
C ALA A 384 -19.53 -32.27 6.30
N VAL A 385 -19.73 -31.02 6.75
CA VAL A 385 -19.81 -30.69 8.19
C VAL A 385 -21.12 -31.14 8.82
N SER A 386 -22.22 -31.26 8.06
CA SER A 386 -23.49 -31.77 8.61
C SER A 386 -23.59 -33.30 8.61
N ALA A 387 -22.64 -34.00 8.00
CA ALA A 387 -22.61 -35.46 7.89
C ALA A 387 -21.59 -36.12 8.85
N ALA A 388 -20.74 -35.31 9.49
CA ALA A 388 -19.89 -35.67 10.62
C ALA A 388 -20.59 -35.26 11.92
#